data_AF-A0AAV9FEV7-F1
#
_entry.id   AF-A0AAV9FEV7-F1
#
_cell.length_a   1.000
_cell.length_b   1.000
_cell.length_c   1.000
_cell.angle_alpha   90.00
_cell.angle_beta   90.00
_cell.angle_gamma   90.00
#
_symmetry.space_group_name_H-M   'P 1'
#
loop_
_entity.id
_entity.type
_entity.pdbx_description
1 polymer ?
#
loop_
_entity_poly.entity_id
_entity_poly.type
_entity_poly.pdbx_seq_one_letter_code
_entity_poly.pdbx_strand_id
1 'polypeptide(L)'
;MSLPSSGTFQWPPRPEMSPDLLSVVFEKVGALGVLCAAQAMCPAWRRVSLQPQLWRSIDMRNPWQPWDLMDSDEFNLERMARNAIDRANGNLVEISFEYVATDDLIKYISER
;
A
#
# COMPACT_ATOMS: atom_id res chain seq x y z
N MET A 1 -11.76 48.08 -12.62
CA MET A 1 -12.16 46.66 -12.51
C MET A 1 -11.12 45.97 -11.65
N SER A 2 -11.43 45.71 -10.39
CA SER A 2 -10.49 45.12 -9.44
C SER A 2 -10.60 43.59 -9.52
N LEU A 3 -9.45 42.91 -9.64
CA LEU A 3 -9.35 41.46 -9.60
C LEU A 3 -9.82 40.95 -8.22
N PRO A 4 -10.59 39.86 -8.14
CA PRO A 4 -10.90 39.26 -6.85
C PRO A 4 -9.61 38.68 -6.25
N SER A 5 -9.36 39.06 -5.01
CA SER A 5 -8.30 38.55 -4.14
C SER A 5 -8.26 37.03 -4.21
N SER A 6 -7.05 36.48 -4.31
CA SER A 6 -6.72 35.06 -4.26
C SER A 6 -7.38 34.41 -3.03
N GLY A 7 -8.60 33.92 -3.21
CA GLY A 7 -9.27 33.08 -2.23
C GLY A 7 -8.41 31.83 -2.09
N THR A 8 -7.77 31.67 -0.94
CA THR A 8 -7.19 30.39 -0.55
C THR A 8 -8.34 29.40 -0.54
N PHE A 9 -8.44 28.57 -1.58
CA PHE A 9 -9.36 27.44 -1.58
C PHE A 9 -8.91 26.51 -0.45
N GLN A 10 -9.47 26.74 0.71
CA GLN A 10 -9.20 25.93 1.88
C GLN A 10 -10.03 24.67 1.71
N TRP A 11 -9.39 23.61 1.23
CA TRP A 11 -9.98 22.29 1.25
C TRP A 11 -10.54 22.02 2.64
N PRO A 12 -11.77 21.51 2.76
CA PRO A 12 -12.26 21.08 4.05
C PRO A 12 -11.27 20.09 4.67
N PRO A 13 -11.13 20.05 6.01
CA PRO A 13 -10.33 19.02 6.67
C PRO A 13 -10.73 17.66 6.11
N ARG A 14 -9.75 16.83 5.74
CA ARG A 14 -10.02 15.51 5.16
C ARG A 14 -10.97 14.78 6.10
N PRO A 15 -12.11 14.24 5.61
CA PRO A 15 -12.97 13.40 6.43
C PRO A 15 -12.12 12.28 7.02
N GLU A 16 -12.12 12.13 8.34
CA GLU A 16 -11.57 10.93 8.95
C GLU A 16 -12.45 9.75 8.52
N MET A 17 -11.91 8.90 7.65
CA MET A 17 -12.61 7.70 7.19
C MET A 17 -12.57 6.67 8.30
N SER A 18 -13.69 5.99 8.56
CA SER A 18 -13.73 4.88 9.51
C SER A 18 -12.76 3.77 9.07
N PRO A 19 -12.19 3.00 10.01
CA PRO A 19 -11.33 1.86 9.68
C PRO A 19 -11.98 0.87 8.69
N ASP A 20 -13.30 0.70 8.77
CA ASP A 20 -14.05 -0.19 7.87
C ASP A 20 -14.09 0.34 6.43
N LEU A 21 -14.34 1.65 6.25
CA LEU A 21 -14.30 2.29 4.93
C LEU A 21 -12.89 2.28 4.35
N LEU A 22 -11.88 2.49 5.21
CA LEU A 22 -10.49 2.38 4.81
C LEU A 22 -10.19 0.96 4.34
N SER A 23 -10.60 -0.08 5.06
CA SER A 23 -10.39 -1.47 4.66
C SER A 23 -10.89 -1.76 3.23
N VAL A 24 -12.09 -1.29 2.88
CA VAL A 24 -12.64 -1.41 1.52
C VAL A 24 -11.79 -0.67 0.48
N VAL A 25 -11.27 0.50 0.83
CA VAL A 25 -10.37 1.24 -0.07
C VAL A 25 -9.04 0.51 -0.22
N PHE A 26 -8.50 -0.08 0.84
CA PHE A 26 -7.26 -0.87 0.80
C PHE A 26 -7.41 -2.08 -0.13
N GLU A 27 -8.53 -2.80 -0.04
CA GLU A 27 -8.85 -3.89 -0.96
C GLU A 27 -8.88 -3.42 -2.43
N LYS A 28 -9.41 -2.21 -2.70
CA LYS A 28 -9.48 -1.66 -4.06
C LYS A 28 -8.17 -1.09 -4.57
N VAL A 29 -7.36 -0.48 -3.70
CA VAL A 29 -6.05 0.10 -4.04
C VAL A 29 -5.00 -1.00 -4.22
N GLY A 30 -5.16 -2.13 -3.54
CA GLY A 30 -4.24 -3.26 -3.58
C GLY A 30 -2.97 -3.02 -2.76
N ALA A 31 -2.23 -4.11 -2.51
CA ALA A 31 -1.07 -4.11 -1.63
C ALA A 31 0.02 -3.12 -2.08
N LEU A 32 0.31 -3.08 -3.38
CA LEU A 32 1.31 -2.15 -3.95
C LEU A 32 0.93 -0.69 -3.76
N GLY A 33 -0.30 -0.31 -4.11
CA GLY A 33 -0.77 1.06 -3.95
C GLY A 33 -0.76 1.48 -2.48
N VAL A 34 -1.12 0.57 -1.57
CA VAL A 34 -1.02 0.81 -0.13
C VAL A 34 0.43 1.01 0.32
N LEU A 35 1.38 0.17 -0.11
CA LEU A 35 2.78 0.32 0.27
C LEU A 35 3.40 1.62 -0.25
N CYS A 36 3.06 2.03 -1.48
CA CYS A 36 3.53 3.27 -2.08
C CYS A 36 2.86 4.51 -1.45
N ALA A 37 1.56 4.47 -1.17
CA ALA A 37 0.80 5.62 -0.71
C ALA A 37 0.75 5.78 0.82
N ALA A 38 0.79 4.70 1.61
CA ALA A 38 0.50 4.75 3.04
C ALA A 38 1.48 5.64 3.83
N GLN A 39 2.70 5.85 3.33
CA GLN A 39 3.66 6.77 3.97
C GLN A 39 3.30 8.24 3.72
N ALA A 40 2.78 8.57 2.54
CA ALA A 40 2.43 9.92 2.09
C ALA A 40 1.02 10.38 2.52
N MET A 41 0.23 9.49 3.13
CA MET A 41 -1.13 9.79 3.57
C MET A 41 -1.21 10.26 5.02
N CYS A 42 -2.42 10.46 5.55
CA CYS A 42 -2.63 10.93 6.91
C CYS A 42 -2.36 9.83 7.98
N PRO A 43 -2.14 10.19 9.25
CA PRO A 43 -1.85 9.22 10.32
C PRO A 43 -2.91 8.11 10.47
N ALA A 44 -4.18 8.40 10.19
CA ALA A 44 -5.25 7.40 10.23
C ALA A 44 -5.04 6.27 9.20
N TRP A 45 -4.68 6.63 7.96
CA TRP A 45 -4.34 5.66 6.91
C TRP A 45 -3.12 4.84 7.29
N ARG A 46 -2.08 5.49 7.83
CA ARG A 46 -0.89 4.79 8.30
C ARG A 46 -1.24 3.76 9.38
N ARG A 47 -2.06 4.14 10.38
CA ARG A 47 -2.50 3.25 11.44
C ARG A 47 -3.29 2.06 10.92
N VAL A 48 -4.25 2.29 10.02
CA VAL A 48 -5.06 1.22 9.42
C VAL A 48 -4.19 0.31 8.56
N SER A 49 -3.24 0.85 7.80
CA SER A 49 -2.30 0.07 6.99
C SER A 49 -1.42 -0.91 7.76
N LEU A 50 -1.34 -0.79 9.09
CA LEU A 50 -0.58 -1.68 9.95
C LEU A 50 -1.45 -2.80 10.56
N GLN A 51 -2.76 -2.80 10.31
CA GLN A 51 -3.63 -3.86 10.82
C GLN A 51 -3.39 -5.16 10.04
N PRO A 52 -3.05 -6.28 10.72
CA PRO A 52 -2.76 -7.54 10.04
C PRO A 52 -3.89 -8.08 9.18
N GLN A 53 -5.13 -7.73 9.53
CA GLN A 53 -6.33 -8.17 8.85
C GLN A 53 -6.39 -7.72 7.38
N LEU A 54 -5.74 -6.59 7.05
CA LEU A 54 -5.66 -6.07 5.69
C LEU A 54 -4.64 -6.79 4.82
N TRP A 55 -3.75 -7.58 5.42
CA TRP A 55 -2.64 -8.24 4.75
C TRP A 55 -2.83 -9.77 4.70
N ARG A 56 -4.03 -10.26 5.01
CA ARG A 56 -4.35 -11.69 4.93
C ARG A 56 -4.31 -12.21 3.50
N SER A 57 -4.66 -11.36 2.53
CA SER A 57 -4.61 -11.66 1.10
C SER A 57 -3.80 -10.59 0.40
N ILE A 58 -2.64 -10.97 -0.14
CA ILE A 58 -1.70 -10.05 -0.77
C ILE A 58 -1.71 -10.33 -2.28
N ASP A 59 -2.19 -9.37 -3.06
CA ASP A 59 -2.05 -9.40 -4.52
C ASP A 59 -1.10 -8.30 -4.98
N MET A 60 0.02 -8.73 -5.54
CA MET A 60 1.08 -7.91 -6.12
C MET A 60 1.32 -8.27 -7.60
N ARG A 61 0.35 -8.95 -8.24
CA ARG A 61 0.39 -9.23 -9.68
C ARG A 61 0.17 -7.94 -10.48
N ASN A 62 0.81 -7.87 -11.62
CA ASN A 62 0.65 -6.80 -12.61
C ASN A 62 0.66 -5.38 -12.01
N PRO A 63 1.83 -4.87 -11.55
CA PRO A 63 1.96 -3.48 -11.17
C PRO A 63 1.66 -2.63 -12.41
N TRP A 64 0.48 -2.03 -12.48
CA TRP A 64 0.14 -1.07 -13.53
C TRP A 64 0.98 0.21 -13.31
N GLN A 65 2.29 0.14 -13.53
CA GLN A 65 3.24 1.23 -13.49
C GLN A 65 4.35 0.96 -14.53
N PRO A 66 4.84 2.00 -15.24
CA PRO A 66 5.76 1.85 -16.37
C PRO A 66 7.07 1.22 -15.91
N TRP A 67 7.73 0.49 -16.80
CA TRP A 67 9.11 -0.01 -16.65
C TRP A 67 10.08 1.04 -16.05
N ASP A 68 9.79 2.33 -16.21
CA ASP A 68 10.57 3.48 -15.74
C ASP A 68 10.61 3.66 -14.21
N LEU A 69 9.65 3.11 -13.44
CA LEU A 69 9.69 3.16 -11.97
C LEU A 69 10.43 1.97 -11.34
N MET A 70 10.63 0.89 -12.10
CA MET A 70 11.30 -0.33 -11.62
C MET A 70 12.81 -0.16 -11.41
N ASP A 71 13.41 0.89 -11.97
CA ASP A 71 14.84 1.20 -11.83
C ASP A 71 15.13 2.15 -10.63
N SER A 72 14.12 2.43 -9.81
CA SER A 72 14.30 3.18 -8.56
C SER A 72 14.52 2.24 -7.37
N ASP A 73 15.50 2.55 -6.52
CA ASP A 73 15.73 1.86 -5.24
C ASP A 73 14.49 1.85 -4.33
N GLU A 74 13.53 2.74 -4.57
CA GLU A 74 12.25 2.85 -3.86
C GLU A 74 11.25 1.77 -4.27
N PHE A 75 11.27 1.32 -5.53
CA PHE A 75 10.34 0.33 -6.09
C PHE A 75 10.95 -1.07 -6.18
N ASN A 76 11.53 -1.55 -5.09
CA ASN A 76 11.97 -2.94 -4.98
C ASN A 76 10.80 -3.85 -4.55
N LEU A 77 10.25 -4.59 -5.51
CA LEU A 77 9.09 -5.45 -5.27
C LEU A 77 9.34 -6.55 -4.24
N GLU A 78 10.56 -7.09 -4.14
CA GLU A 78 10.89 -8.11 -3.13
C GLU A 78 10.83 -7.50 -1.72
N ARG A 79 11.41 -6.31 -1.54
CA ARG A 79 11.33 -5.56 -0.28
C ARG A 79 9.88 -5.23 0.08
N MET A 80 9.07 -4.86 -0.91
CA MET A 80 7.64 -4.60 -0.74
C MET A 80 6.88 -5.87 -0.32
N ALA A 81 7.17 -7.00 -0.94
CA ALA A 81 6.57 -8.29 -0.58
C ALA A 81 6.91 -8.66 0.85
N ARG A 82 8.18 -8.56 1.26
CA ARG A 82 8.62 -8.79 2.64
C ARG A 82 7.88 -7.88 3.63
N ASN A 83 7.73 -6.59 3.30
CA ASN A 83 6.99 -5.64 4.13
C ASN A 83 5.50 -6.03 4.28
N ALA A 84 4.87 -6.44 3.20
CA ALA A 84 3.47 -6.89 3.20
C ALA A 84 3.28 -8.15 4.06
N ILE A 85 4.18 -9.13 3.91
CA ILE A 85 4.19 -10.38 4.67
C ILE A 85 4.39 -10.10 6.17
N ASP A 86 5.34 -9.22 6.54
CA ASP A 86 5.57 -8.87 7.95
C ASP A 86 4.33 -8.22 8.58
N ARG A 87 3.60 -7.39 7.83
CA ARG A 87 2.36 -6.78 8.30
C ARG A 87 1.24 -7.80 8.51
N ALA A 88 1.23 -8.90 7.76
CA ALA A 88 0.27 -9.99 7.97
C ALA A 88 0.45 -10.66 9.34
N ASN A 89 1.64 -10.57 9.95
CA ASN A 89 1.92 -11.01 11.32
C ASN A 89 1.38 -12.43 11.61
N GLY A 90 1.72 -13.38 10.74
CA GLY A 90 1.28 -14.78 10.81
C GLY A 90 -0.16 -15.07 10.36
N ASN A 91 -0.90 -14.05 9.89
CA ASN A 91 -2.28 -14.21 9.40
C ASN A 91 -2.37 -14.29 7.87
N LEU A 92 -1.24 -14.52 7.19
CA LEU A 92 -1.20 -14.63 5.74
C LEU A 92 -1.96 -15.89 5.29
N VAL A 93 -2.94 -15.70 4.40
CA VAL A 93 -3.77 -16.78 3.84
C VAL A 93 -3.40 -17.01 2.38
N GLU A 94 -3.22 -15.93 1.62
CA GLU A 94 -2.92 -15.99 0.19
C GLU A 94 -1.92 -14.89 -0.18
N ILE A 95 -0.96 -15.25 -1.04
CA ILE A 95 -0.05 -14.29 -1.66
C ILE A 95 0.13 -14.60 -3.14
N SER A 96 -0.01 -13.58 -3.97
CA SER A 96 0.17 -13.63 -5.42
C SER A 96 1.13 -12.53 -5.85
N PHE A 97 2.17 -12.88 -6.61
CA PHE A 97 3.12 -11.93 -7.20
C PHE A 97 3.60 -12.43 -8.57
N GLU A 98 4.00 -11.50 -9.43
CA GLU A 98 4.65 -11.78 -10.72
C GLU A 98 6.04 -11.15 -10.73
N TYR A 99 6.98 -11.74 -11.49
CA TYR A 99 8.35 -11.22 -11.71
C TYR A 99 9.29 -11.17 -10.48
N VAL A 100 8.84 -11.58 -9.30
CA VAL A 100 9.53 -11.38 -8.00
C VAL A 100 9.72 -12.70 -7.24
N ALA A 101 9.40 -13.83 -7.88
CA ALA A 101 9.51 -15.16 -7.29
C ALA A 101 10.98 -15.60 -7.17
N THR A 102 11.64 -15.25 -6.06
CA THR A 102 12.98 -15.74 -5.71
C THR A 102 12.90 -16.86 -4.68
N ASP A 103 13.85 -17.79 -4.70
CA ASP A 103 13.93 -18.88 -3.71
C ASP A 103 14.00 -18.33 -2.27
N ASP A 104 14.72 -17.23 -2.07
CA ASP A 104 14.84 -16.55 -0.78
C ASP A 104 13.50 -15.97 -0.31
N LEU A 105 12.67 -15.43 -1.21
CA LEU A 105 11.34 -14.94 -0.87
C LEU A 105 10.39 -16.10 -0.55
N ILE A 106 10.45 -17.19 -1.32
CA ILE A 106 9.62 -18.38 -1.08
C ILE A 106 9.98 -18.98 0.30
N LYS A 107 11.27 -19.10 0.61
CA LYS A 107 11.74 -19.56 1.92
C LYS A 107 11.25 -18.63 3.04
N TYR A 108 11.36 -17.31 2.85
CA TYR A 108 10.91 -16.31 3.81
C TYR A 108 9.41 -16.40 4.12
N ILE A 109 8.58 -16.72 3.12
CA ILE A 109 7.15 -16.96 3.29
C ILE A 109 6.93 -18.24 4.11
N SER A 110 7.67 -19.32 3.84
CA SER A 110 7.52 -20.59 4.53
C SER A 110 7.90 -20.56 6.02
N GLU A 111 8.68 -19.56 6.44
CA GLU A 111 9.16 -19.38 7.81
C GLU A 111 8.25 -18.49 8.69
N ARG A 112 7.13 -17.99 8.15
CA ARG A 112 6.20 -17.05 8.80
C ARG A 112 4.78 -17.58 8.90
#